data_AF-A0A9X7R617-F1
#
_entry.id   AF-A0A9X7R617-F1
#
_cell.length_a   1.000
_cell.length_b   1.000
_cell.length_c   1.000
_cell.angle_alpha   90.00
_cell.angle_beta   90.00
_cell.angle_gamma   90.00
#
_symmetry.space_group_name_H-M   'P 1'
#
loop_
_entity.id
_entity.type
_entity.pdbx_description
1 polymer ?
#
loop_
_entity_poly.entity_id
_entity_poly.type
_entity_poly.pdbx_seq_one_letter_code
_entity_poly.pdbx_strand_id
1 'polypeptide(L)'
;MTTQAPETLTVIEGHIQYAPPQNVEQAYVIVLDVANRVLRQCRLFSIESLQEENPTIGEIARRLRVICALMHELDEIDGFRDIWTVEKANEYTNHVQALADAIDANDVLELDRQCQLLNGRSFL
;
A
#
# COMPACT_ATOMS: atom_id res chain seq x y z
N MET A 1 27.59 23.76 -6.60
CA MET A 1 26.86 22.59 -7.13
C MET A 1 25.44 22.70 -6.62
N THR A 2 24.50 22.95 -7.52
CA THR A 2 23.10 23.24 -7.20
C THR A 2 22.36 21.91 -7.12
N THR A 3 21.98 21.49 -5.91
CA THR A 3 21.17 20.28 -5.72
C THR A 3 19.72 20.63 -6.05
N GLN A 4 19.27 20.28 -7.26
CA GLN A 4 17.86 20.31 -7.63
C GLN A 4 17.12 19.23 -6.84
N ALA A 5 16.00 19.62 -6.22
CA ALA A 5 15.05 18.71 -5.59
C ALA A 5 14.38 17.81 -6.67
N PRO A 6 14.05 16.55 -6.38
CA PRO A 6 13.32 15.73 -7.33
C PRO A 6 11.86 16.19 -7.40
N GLU A 7 11.54 16.93 -8.46
CA GLU A 7 10.20 17.09 -9.00
C GLU A 7 9.69 15.73 -9.50
N THR A 8 8.60 15.19 -8.94
CA THR A 8 7.53 14.55 -9.74
C THR A 8 6.32 14.15 -8.89
N LEU A 9 5.32 15.02 -8.84
CA LEU A 9 3.92 14.62 -8.72
C LEU A 9 3.16 15.27 -9.87
N THR A 10 3.06 14.56 -10.99
CA THR A 10 2.16 14.93 -12.08
C THR A 10 0.84 14.21 -11.83
N VAL A 11 -0.18 14.95 -11.38
CA VAL A 11 -1.55 14.44 -11.30
C VAL A 11 -2.18 14.59 -12.68
N ILE A 12 -2.42 13.46 -13.37
CA ILE A 12 -3.17 13.42 -14.62
C ILE A 12 -4.42 12.56 -14.39
N GLU A 13 -5.60 13.19 -14.53
CA GLU A 13 -6.89 12.53 -14.79
C GLU A 13 -7.30 11.36 -13.85
N GLY A 14 -7.25 11.54 -12.53
CA GLY A 14 -7.91 10.63 -11.58
C GLY A 14 -7.31 9.23 -11.44
N HIS A 15 -6.30 8.89 -12.25
CA HIS A 15 -5.51 7.67 -12.14
C HIS A 15 -4.11 8.03 -11.64
N ILE A 16 -3.82 7.71 -10.37
CA ILE A 16 -2.47 7.88 -9.85
C ILE A 16 -1.61 6.76 -10.43
N GLN A 17 -0.85 7.10 -11.46
CA GLN A 17 0.22 6.26 -11.97
C GLN A 17 1.49 6.63 -11.20
N TYR A 18 1.79 5.88 -10.14
CA TYR A 18 3.03 6.09 -9.38
C TYR A 18 4.22 5.73 -10.26
N ALA A 19 5.16 6.67 -10.42
CA ALA A 19 6.48 6.36 -10.95
C ALA A 19 7.18 5.37 -9.97
N PRO A 20 8.09 4.52 -10.47
CA PRO A 20 8.85 3.63 -9.60
C PRO A 20 9.58 4.46 -8.51
N PRO A 21 9.51 4.05 -7.23
CA PRO A 21 10.22 4.76 -6.16
C PRO A 21 11.74 4.72 -6.41
N GLN A 22 12.45 5.81 -6.05
CA GLN A 22 13.89 5.92 -6.29
C GLN A 22 14.73 5.22 -5.21
N ASN A 23 14.14 4.92 -4.04
CA ASN A 23 14.78 4.21 -2.93
C ASN A 23 13.75 3.52 -2.01
N VAL A 24 14.25 2.76 -1.02
CA VAL A 24 13.45 1.97 -0.06
C VAL A 24 12.51 2.85 0.78
N GLU A 25 12.97 4.01 1.24
CA GLU A 25 12.16 4.92 2.07
C GLU A 25 10.96 5.48 1.31
N GLN A 26 11.17 5.95 0.07
CA GLN A 26 10.07 6.43 -0.79
C GLN A 26 9.07 5.32 -1.09
N ALA A 27 9.56 4.11 -1.37
CA ALA A 27 8.71 2.95 -1.61
C ALA A 27 7.85 2.62 -0.38
N TYR A 28 8.43 2.69 0.81
CA TYR A 28 7.72 2.46 2.07
C TYR A 28 6.58 3.48 2.29
N VAL A 29 6.87 4.77 2.09
CA VAL A 29 5.84 5.82 2.20
C VAL A 29 4.67 5.57 1.24
N ILE A 30 4.95 5.15 0.01
CA ILE A 30 3.90 4.78 -0.96
C ILE A 30 3.06 3.61 -0.45
N VAL A 31 3.68 2.57 0.11
CA VAL A 31 2.94 1.43 0.69
C VAL A 31 2.01 1.88 1.81
N LEU A 32 2.50 2.74 2.71
CA LEU A 32 1.70 3.30 3.81
C LEU A 32 0.50 4.13 3.29
N ASP A 33 0.75 5.04 2.35
CA ASP A 33 -0.28 5.94 1.82
C ASP A 33 -1.40 5.15 1.12
N VAL A 34 -1.03 4.15 0.32
CA VAL A 34 -1.99 3.29 -0.36
C VAL A 34 -2.77 2.43 0.64
N ALA A 35 -2.10 1.83 1.63
CA ALA A 35 -2.77 1.04 2.67
C ALA A 35 -3.77 1.90 3.46
N ASN A 36 -3.41 3.14 3.80
CA ASN A 36 -4.29 4.09 4.46
C ASN A 36 -5.49 4.51 3.57
N ARG A 37 -5.28 4.63 2.26
CA ARG A 37 -6.37 4.89 1.32
C ARG A 37 -7.35 3.72 1.26
N VAL A 38 -6.85 2.49 1.15
CA VAL A 38 -7.67 1.28 1.17
C VAL A 38 -8.47 1.20 2.48
N LEU A 39 -7.81 1.44 3.63
CA LEU A 39 -8.49 1.49 4.93
C LEU A 39 -9.66 2.48 4.93
N ARG A 40 -9.45 3.70 4.40
CA ARG A 40 -10.52 4.70 4.31
C ARG A 40 -11.66 4.21 3.43
N GLN A 41 -11.37 3.60 2.28
CA GLN A 41 -12.41 3.04 1.40
C GLN A 41 -13.21 1.94 2.12
N CYS A 42 -12.54 0.98 2.76
CA CYS A 42 -13.19 -0.11 3.50
C CYS A 42 -14.10 0.37 4.64
N ARG A 43 -13.83 1.56 5.21
CA ARG A 43 -14.65 2.16 6.27
C ARG A 43 -15.82 2.99 5.76
N LEU A 44 -15.76 3.45 4.51
CA LEU A 44 -16.73 4.38 3.93
C LEU A 44 -17.75 3.69 3.01
N PHE A 45 -17.37 2.58 2.39
CA PHE A 45 -18.17 1.91 1.38
C PHE A 45 -18.62 0.52 1.84
N SER A 46 -19.73 0.05 1.28
CA SER A 46 -20.19 -1.33 1.48
C SER A 46 -19.29 -2.31 0.72
N ILE A 47 -19.30 -3.59 1.11
CA ILE A 47 -18.56 -4.64 0.39
C ILE A 47 -18.94 -4.68 -1.09
N GLU A 48 -20.23 -4.59 -1.41
CA GLU A 48 -20.73 -4.58 -2.79
C GLU A 48 -20.09 -3.43 -3.59
N SER A 49 -20.05 -2.22 -3.04
CA SER A 49 -19.38 -1.09 -3.70
C SER A 49 -17.87 -1.28 -3.83
N LEU A 50 -17.22 -1.92 -2.87
CA LEU A 50 -15.78 -2.21 -2.91
C LEU A 50 -15.42 -3.28 -3.95
N GLN A 51 -16.32 -4.24 -4.19
CA GLN A 51 -16.17 -5.25 -5.24
C GLN A 51 -16.28 -4.66 -6.65
N GLU A 52 -17.04 -3.57 -6.80
CA GLU A 52 -17.22 -2.86 -8.07
C GLU A 52 -16.12 -1.82 -8.35
N GLU A 53 -15.22 -1.55 -7.39
CA GLU A 53 -14.13 -0.60 -7.60
C GLU A 53 -13.13 -1.09 -8.66
N ASN A 54 -12.57 -0.12 -9.40
CA ASN A 54 -11.49 -0.36 -10.37
C ASN A 54 -10.34 0.64 -10.13
N PRO A 55 -9.12 0.19 -9.77
CA PRO A 55 -8.74 -1.21 -9.54
C PRO A 55 -9.42 -1.80 -8.30
N THR A 56 -9.62 -3.12 -8.28
CA THR A 56 -10.12 -3.79 -7.08
C THR A 56 -9.07 -3.74 -5.97
N ILE A 57 -9.47 -3.87 -4.70
CA ILE A 57 -8.52 -3.90 -3.58
C ILE A 57 -7.54 -5.08 -3.71
N GLY A 58 -7.96 -6.19 -4.31
CA GLY A 58 -7.05 -7.31 -4.63
C GLY A 58 -5.99 -6.96 -5.69
N GLU A 59 -6.33 -6.14 -6.68
CA GLU A 59 -5.35 -5.61 -7.64
C GLU A 59 -4.37 -4.64 -6.97
N ILE A 60 -4.86 -3.80 -6.06
CA ILE A 60 -4.02 -2.91 -5.26
C ILE A 60 -3.03 -3.73 -4.42
N ALA A 61 -3.50 -4.77 -3.73
CA ALA A 61 -2.66 -5.66 -2.92
C ALA A 61 -1.53 -6.31 -3.75
N ARG A 62 -1.86 -6.79 -4.96
CA ARG A 62 -0.86 -7.35 -5.89
C ARG A 62 0.20 -6.33 -6.30
N ARG A 63 -0.20 -5.09 -6.59
CA ARG A 63 0.73 -4.01 -6.95
C ARG A 63 1.64 -3.63 -5.78
N LEU A 64 1.10 -3.54 -4.56
CA LEU A 64 1.89 -3.30 -3.36
C LEU A 64 2.91 -4.41 -3.10
N ARG A 65 2.58 -5.67 -3.40
CA ARG A 65 3.51 -6.78 -3.27
C ARG A 65 4.68 -6.69 -4.24
N VAL A 66 4.46 -6.19 -5.46
CA VAL A 66 5.54 -5.88 -6.41
C VAL A 66 6.46 -4.79 -5.85
N ILE A 67 5.90 -3.75 -5.22
CA ILE A 67 6.70 -2.69 -4.58
C ILE A 67 7.54 -3.26 -3.43
N CYS A 68 6.95 -4.10 -2.56
CA CYS A 68 7.69 -4.72 -1.46
C CYS A 68 8.83 -5.63 -1.95
N ALA A 69 8.63 -6.35 -3.06
CA ALA A 69 9.70 -7.15 -3.67
C ALA A 69 10.83 -6.24 -4.19
N LEU A 70 10.50 -5.13 -4.87
CA LEU A 70 11.51 -4.17 -5.32
C LEU A 70 12.25 -3.52 -4.15
N MET A 71 11.56 -3.22 -3.05
CA MET A 71 12.20 -2.70 -1.82
C MET A 71 13.25 -3.67 -1.29
N HIS A 72 12.94 -4.97 -1.28
CA HIS A 72 13.86 -6.00 -0.82
C HIS A 72 15.13 -6.05 -1.70
N GLU A 73 14.96 -6.04 -3.03
CA GLU A 73 16.10 -6.01 -3.97
C GLU A 73 16.96 -4.76 -3.79
N LEU A 74 16.34 -3.59 -3.58
CA LEU A 74 17.07 -2.33 -3.35
C LEU A 74 17.83 -2.31 -2.02
N ASP A 75 17.25 -2.85 -0.95
CA ASP A 75 17.89 -3.00 0.37
C ASP A 75 19.14 -3.91 0.29
N GLU A 76 19.06 -4.99 -0.48
CA GLU A 76 20.20 -5.89 -0.71
C GLU A 76 21.33 -5.24 -1.51
N ILE A 77 21.00 -4.41 -2.52
CA ILE A 77 21.99 -3.73 -3.38
C ILE A 77 22.75 -2.64 -2.62
N ASP A 78 22.05 -1.81 -1.84
CA ASP A 78 22.66 -0.66 -1.16
C ASP A 78 23.41 -1.09 0.12
N GLY A 79 23.20 -2.32 0.59
CA GLY A 79 23.82 -2.87 1.80
C GLY A 79 23.35 -2.20 3.10
N PHE A 80 22.46 -1.21 2.99
CA PHE A 80 21.73 -0.60 4.07
C PHE A 80 20.60 -1.55 4.48
N ARG A 81 20.87 -2.46 5.42
CA ARG A 81 19.88 -3.43 5.91
C ARG A 81 18.87 -2.76 6.84
N ASP A 82 17.91 -2.04 6.28
CA ASP A 82 16.73 -1.61 7.04
C ASP A 82 15.62 -2.66 6.93
N ILE A 83 15.93 -3.81 7.55
CA ILE A 83 15.05 -4.97 7.64
C ILE A 83 13.67 -4.56 8.20
N TRP A 84 13.65 -3.60 9.13
CA TRP A 84 12.42 -3.13 9.77
C TRP A 84 11.48 -2.45 8.77
N THR A 85 12.01 -1.61 7.88
CA THR A 85 11.19 -0.91 6.88
C THR A 85 10.58 -1.87 5.87
N VAL A 86 11.36 -2.82 5.35
CA VAL A 86 10.89 -3.82 4.38
C VAL A 86 9.87 -4.78 5.02
N GLU A 87 10.13 -5.24 6.25
CA GLU A 87 9.18 -6.09 6.99
C GLU A 87 7.87 -5.35 7.26
N LYS A 88 7.94 -4.07 7.66
CA LYS A 88 6.73 -3.27 7.88
C LYS A 88 5.93 -3.08 6.60
N ALA A 89 6.57 -2.75 5.49
CA ALA A 89 5.89 -2.65 4.18
C ALA A 89 5.13 -3.94 3.83
N ASN A 90 5.75 -5.10 4.09
CA ASN A 90 5.12 -6.40 3.89
C ASN A 90 3.92 -6.61 4.82
N GLU A 91 4.01 -6.21 6.08
CA GLU A 91 2.87 -6.29 7.02
C GLU A 91 1.67 -5.47 6.50
N TYR A 92 1.87 -4.22 6.06
CA TYR A 92 0.81 -3.40 5.46
C TYR A 92 0.20 -4.05 4.24
N THR A 93 1.04 -4.57 3.36
CA THR A 93 0.60 -5.25 2.13
C THR A 93 -0.17 -6.53 2.43
N ASN A 94 0.18 -7.24 3.50
CA ASN A 94 -0.55 -8.42 3.97
C ASN A 94 -1.94 -8.04 4.51
N HIS A 95 -2.06 -6.93 5.24
CA HIS A 95 -3.36 -6.44 5.68
C HIS A 95 -4.25 -6.03 4.51
N VAL A 96 -3.70 -5.32 3.51
CA VAL A 96 -4.44 -4.96 2.29
C VAL A 96 -4.90 -6.20 1.52
N GLN A 97 -4.07 -7.26 1.48
CA GLN A 97 -4.48 -8.54 0.90
C GLN A 97 -5.61 -9.19 1.69
N ALA A 98 -5.52 -9.23 3.03
CA ALA A 98 -6.56 -9.82 3.87
C ALA A 98 -7.89 -9.05 3.76
N LEU A 99 -7.83 -7.72 3.59
CA LEU A 99 -9.02 -6.90 3.27
C LEU A 99 -9.62 -7.32 1.92
N ALA A 100 -8.79 -7.49 0.88
CA ALA A 100 -9.26 -7.97 -0.42
C ALA A 100 -9.95 -9.33 -0.30
N ASP A 101 -9.32 -10.29 0.39
CA ASP A 101 -9.84 -11.64 0.55
C ASP A 101 -11.18 -11.63 1.31
N ALA A 102 -11.32 -10.78 2.34
CA ALA A 102 -12.57 -10.60 3.08
C ALA A 102 -13.68 -9.98 2.21
N ILE A 103 -13.34 -9.01 1.36
CA ILE A 103 -14.28 -8.39 0.41
C ILE A 103 -14.76 -9.43 -0.60
N ASP A 104 -13.86 -10.20 -1.19
CA ASP A 104 -14.18 -11.25 -2.16
C ASP A 104 -15.05 -12.36 -1.54
N ALA A 105 -14.82 -12.68 -0.26
CA ALA A 105 -15.60 -13.67 0.49
C ALA A 105 -16.91 -13.12 1.10
N ASN A 106 -17.17 -11.81 0.96
CA ASN A 106 -18.26 -11.11 1.65
C ASN A 106 -18.24 -11.31 3.19
N ASP A 107 -17.04 -11.42 3.76
CA ASP A 107 -16.80 -11.64 5.19
C ASP A 107 -16.66 -10.30 5.93
N VAL A 108 -17.80 -9.80 6.40
CA VAL A 108 -17.89 -8.53 7.13
C VAL A 108 -17.08 -8.55 8.43
N LEU A 109 -16.99 -9.70 9.12
CA LEU A 109 -16.29 -9.79 10.39
C LEU A 109 -14.78 -9.70 10.18
N GLU A 110 -14.25 -10.43 9.20
CA GLU A 110 -12.84 -10.35 8.87
C GLU A 110 -12.47 -8.98 8.31
N LEU A 111 -13.33 -8.38 7.48
CA LEU A 111 -13.14 -7.02 6.98
C LEU A 111 -13.00 -6.00 8.11
N ASP A 112 -13.91 -6.03 9.09
CA ASP A 112 -13.86 -5.13 10.24
C ASP A 112 -12.62 -5.39 11.11
N ARG A 113 -12.29 -6.67 11.36
CA ARG A 113 -11.07 -7.05 12.11
C ARG A 113 -9.81 -6.48 11.45
N GLN A 114 -9.67 -6.62 10.14
CA GLN A 114 -8.53 -6.11 9.39
C GLN A 114 -8.49 -4.59 9.38
N CYS A 115 -9.64 -3.92 9.26
CA CYS A 115 -9.72 -2.47 9.40
C CYS A 115 -9.24 -1.99 10.77
N GLN A 116 -9.64 -2.66 11.85
CA GLN A 116 -9.19 -2.34 13.20
C GLN A 116 -7.68 -2.57 13.37
N LEU A 117 -7.14 -3.68 12.87
CA LEU A 117 -5.71 -3.97 12.93
C LEU A 117 -4.88 -2.93 12.17
N LEU A 118 -5.32 -2.53 10.98
CA LEU A 118 -4.64 -1.54 10.16
C LEU A 118 -4.73 -0.13 10.78
N ASN A 119 -5.89 0.22 11.36
CA ASN A 119 -6.11 1.50 12.04
C ASN A 119 -5.37 1.61 13.39
N GLY A 120 -5.26 0.51 14.14
CA GLY A 120 -4.54 0.46 15.42
C GLY A 120 -3.02 0.58 15.26
N ARG A 121 -2.52 0.46 14.03
CA ARG A 121 -1.11 0.58 13.65
C ARG A 121 -0.81 1.99 13.13
N SER A 122 -1.28 3.02 13.83
CA SER A 122 -1.04 4.44 13.46
C SER A 122 0.47 4.73 13.41
N PHE A 123 0.97 5.14 12.24
CA PHE A 123 2.33 5.71 12.09
C PHE A 123 2.32 7.02 11.30
N LEU A 124 1.26 7.82 11.50
CA LEU A 124 1.31 9.27 11.41
C LEU A 124 1.00 9.83 12.80
#